data_AF-A0A7J4HX13-F1
#
_entry.id   AF-A0A7J4HX13-F1
#
_cell.length_a   1.000
_cell.length_b   1.000
_cell.length_c   1.000
_cell.angle_alpha   90.00
_cell.angle_beta   90.00
_cell.angle_gamma   90.00
#
_symmetry.space_group_name_H-M   'P 1'
#
loop_
_entity.id
_entity.type
_entity.pdbx_description
1 polymer ?
#
loop_
_entity_poly.entity_id
_entity_poly.type
_entity_poly.pdbx_seq_one_letter_code
_entity_poly.pdbx_strand_id
1 'polypeptide(L)'
;MKECIKCGYQSEQNKEKFQEILCDICYAFAPSSEGLFKQYIQDKTNWKLLETFRKHSELRGETQKKGMIKKATDGNLMSRAPFGYNIENKKLIPAGNSKEVEDIFEEFLNSGISLTQLSKKHGLSVNGLKKILTNFTYLGKIKFNNQTHEGTHKPLVSSILFNHVQDKLEKLGIKIV
;
A
#
# COMPACT_ATOMS: atom_id res chain seq x y z
N MET A 1 -0.76 29.30 -18.89
CA MET A 1 -0.74 28.06 -19.68
C MET A 1 0.65 27.84 -20.23
N LYS A 2 1.33 26.77 -19.81
CA LYS A 2 2.71 26.49 -20.19
C LYS A 2 2.74 25.69 -21.49
N GLU A 3 3.55 26.09 -22.46
CA GLU A 3 3.65 25.41 -23.76
C GLU A 3 4.86 24.46 -23.81
N CYS A 4 4.65 23.24 -24.28
CA CYS A 4 5.72 22.27 -24.47
C CYS A 4 6.62 22.65 -25.65
N ILE A 5 7.90 22.94 -25.39
CA ILE A 5 8.85 23.37 -26.43
C ILE A 5 9.03 22.35 -27.56
N LYS A 6 8.83 21.05 -27.30
CA LYS A 6 9.05 19.99 -28.29
C LYS A 6 7.83 19.73 -29.18
N CYS A 7 6.61 19.82 -28.65
CA CYS A 7 5.40 19.44 -29.40
C CYS A 7 4.29 20.50 -29.50
N GLY A 8 4.42 21.63 -28.80
CA GLY A 8 3.44 22.72 -28.79
C GLY A 8 2.19 22.43 -27.96
N TYR A 9 2.16 21.35 -27.16
CA TYR A 9 1.02 21.06 -26.29
C TYR A 9 0.95 22.06 -25.13
N GLN A 10 -0.23 22.64 -24.90
CA GLN A 10 -0.45 23.67 -23.89
C GLN A 10 -1.25 23.10 -22.71
N SER A 11 -0.68 23.21 -21.50
CA SER A 11 -1.33 22.80 -20.26
C SER A 11 -0.62 23.44 -19.06
N GLU A 12 -1.34 23.73 -17.98
CA GLU A 12 -0.72 24.18 -16.72
C GLU A 12 0.12 23.08 -16.04
N GLN A 13 -0.18 21.80 -16.34
CA GLN A 13 0.49 20.64 -15.77
C GLN A 13 1.84 20.31 -16.42
N ASN A 14 2.21 21.03 -17.49
CA ASN A 14 3.49 20.83 -18.15
C ASN A 14 4.65 21.08 -17.17
N LYS A 15 5.67 20.23 -17.28
CA LYS A 15 6.81 20.11 -16.36
C LYS A 15 8.04 20.80 -16.94
N GLU A 16 8.94 21.20 -16.06
CA GLU A 16 10.20 21.83 -16.45
C GLU A 16 11.35 20.82 -16.39
N LYS A 17 12.23 20.84 -17.41
CA LYS A 17 13.49 20.11 -17.42
C LYS A 17 14.55 20.99 -18.09
N PHE A 18 15.69 21.20 -17.42
CA PHE A 18 16.75 22.08 -17.90
C PHE A 18 16.23 23.47 -18.33
N GLN A 19 15.36 24.08 -17.50
CA GLN A 19 14.72 25.39 -17.76
C GLN A 19 13.77 25.43 -18.97
N GLU A 20 13.50 24.29 -19.60
CA GLU A 20 12.58 24.17 -20.72
C GLU A 20 11.28 23.46 -20.30
N ILE A 21 10.16 23.92 -20.86
CA ILE A 21 8.84 23.35 -20.58
C ILE A 21 8.55 22.17 -21.50
N LEU A 22 8.12 21.04 -20.94
CA LEU A 22 7.68 19.86 -21.65
C LEU A 22 6.34 19.36 -21.12
N CYS A 23 5.51 18.83 -22.03
CA CYS A 23 4.32 18.07 -21.62
C CYS A 23 4.72 16.70 -21.05
N ASP A 24 3.79 16.05 -20.34
CA ASP A 24 4.06 14.77 -19.67
C ASP A 24 4.64 13.70 -20.59
N ILE A 25 4.15 13.62 -21.83
CA ILE A 25 4.65 12.65 -22.82
C ILE A 25 6.10 12.98 -23.19
N CYS A 26 6.40 14.20 -23.64
CA CYS A 26 7.76 14.58 -24.03
C CYS A 26 8.73 14.53 -22.84
N TYR A 27 8.27 14.88 -21.65
CA TYR A 27 9.06 14.81 -20.42
C TYR A 27 9.45 13.36 -20.10
N ALA A 28 8.55 12.40 -20.26
CA ALA A 28 8.81 10.99 -19.96
C ALA A 28 9.93 10.36 -20.81
N PHE A 29 10.19 10.90 -22.00
CA PHE A 29 11.25 10.44 -22.91
C PHE A 29 12.45 11.40 -22.99
N ALA A 30 12.43 12.52 -22.27
CA ALA A 30 13.49 13.51 -22.32
C ALA A 30 14.79 12.97 -21.69
N PRO A 31 15.94 13.02 -22.39
CA PRO A 31 17.23 12.59 -21.85
C PRO A 31 17.62 13.31 -20.56
N SER A 32 18.41 12.65 -19.71
CA SER A 32 18.93 13.25 -18.46
C SER A 32 20.27 13.95 -18.63
N SER A 33 20.94 13.84 -19.78
CA SER A 33 22.12 14.67 -20.09
C SER A 33 21.70 15.91 -20.87
N GLU A 34 22.26 17.06 -20.52
CA GLU A 34 21.88 18.34 -21.13
C GLU A 34 22.21 18.40 -22.63
N GLY A 35 23.34 17.81 -23.05
CA GLY A 35 23.74 17.75 -24.45
C GLY A 35 22.75 16.97 -25.32
N LEU A 36 22.34 15.77 -24.89
CA LEU A 36 21.33 14.98 -25.61
C LEU A 36 19.94 15.61 -25.50
N PHE A 37 19.65 16.32 -24.41
CA PHE A 37 18.40 17.05 -24.26
C PHE A 37 18.26 18.17 -25.29
N LYS A 38 19.34 18.93 -25.55
CA LYS A 38 19.36 19.97 -26.59
C LYS A 38 19.07 19.40 -27.97
N GLN A 39 19.64 18.25 -28.31
CA GLN A 39 19.31 17.54 -29.55
C GLN A 39 17.85 17.08 -29.55
N TYR A 40 17.39 16.49 -28.44
CA TYR A 40 16.02 16.01 -28.28
C TYR A 40 14.97 17.11 -28.50
N ILE A 41 15.18 18.34 -28.03
CA ILE A 41 14.19 19.44 -28.23
C ILE A 41 14.22 20.04 -29.64
N GLN A 42 15.31 19.83 -30.40
CA GLN A 42 15.42 20.27 -31.80
C GLN A 42 14.57 19.39 -32.72
N ASP A 43 14.47 18.09 -32.43
CA ASP A 43 13.61 17.17 -33.16
C ASP A 43 12.12 17.43 -32.85
N LYS A 44 11.55 18.48 -33.46
CA LYS A 44 10.16 18.87 -33.20
C LYS A 44 9.18 17.77 -33.60
N THR A 45 8.09 17.69 -32.85
CA THR A 45 6.94 16.82 -33.16
C THR A 45 5.66 17.63 -33.06
N ASN A 46 4.53 17.04 -33.44
CA ASN A 46 3.23 17.72 -33.39
C ASN A 46 2.35 17.11 -32.30
N TRP A 47 1.83 17.93 -31.39
CA TRP A 47 0.96 17.44 -30.32
C TRP A 47 -0.27 16.69 -30.84
N LYS A 48 -0.79 17.00 -32.03
CA LYS A 48 -1.96 16.32 -32.63
C LYS A 48 -1.69 14.84 -32.86
N LEU A 49 -0.45 14.48 -33.23
CA LEU A 49 -0.03 13.08 -33.40
C LEU A 49 0.03 12.34 -32.05
N LEU A 50 0.20 13.07 -30.96
CA LEU A 50 0.28 12.52 -29.60
C LEU A 50 -1.08 12.51 -28.89
N GLU A 51 -2.13 12.99 -29.54
CA GLU A 51 -3.43 13.21 -28.91
C GLU A 51 -4.13 11.90 -28.54
N THR A 52 -3.98 10.87 -29.36
CA THR A 52 -4.47 9.51 -29.07
C THR A 52 -3.83 8.96 -27.80
N PHE A 53 -2.52 9.18 -27.62
CA PHE A 53 -1.81 8.77 -26.42
C PHE A 53 -2.32 9.52 -25.17
N ARG A 54 -2.67 10.81 -25.27
CA ARG A 54 -3.26 11.54 -24.13
C ARG A 54 -4.65 11.04 -23.77
N LYS A 55 -5.49 10.78 -24.77
CA LYS A 55 -6.86 10.31 -24.57
C LYS A 55 -6.92 8.90 -23.97
N HIS A 56 -5.95 8.06 -24.28
CA HIS A 56 -5.93 6.65 -23.87
C HIS A 56 -4.80 6.31 -22.90
N SER A 57 -3.96 7.26 -22.49
CA SER A 57 -2.98 7.01 -21.44
C SER A 57 -3.72 6.80 -20.13
N GLU A 58 -3.82 5.54 -19.69
CA GLU A 58 -4.08 5.30 -18.28
C GLU A 58 -2.95 5.96 -17.48
N LEU A 59 -3.31 6.74 -16.47
CA LEU A 59 -2.32 7.30 -15.55
C LEU A 59 -1.53 6.13 -14.97
N ARG A 60 -0.19 6.14 -15.06
CA ARG A 60 0.66 5.03 -14.57
C ARG A 60 0.29 4.59 -13.15
N GLY A 61 -0.14 5.53 -12.31
CA GLY A 61 -0.62 5.26 -10.95
C GLY A 61 -1.88 4.39 -10.89
N GLU A 62 -2.82 4.55 -11.82
CA GLU A 62 -4.03 3.71 -11.91
C GLU A 62 -3.69 2.29 -12.32
N THR A 63 -2.81 2.10 -13.32
CA THR A 63 -2.37 0.77 -13.75
C THR A 63 -1.60 0.05 -12.63
N GLN A 64 -0.73 0.78 -11.91
CA GLN A 64 -0.05 0.24 -10.73
C GLN A 64 -1.05 -0.15 -9.63
N LYS A 65 -2.02 0.72 -9.33
CA LYS A 65 -3.08 0.45 -8.34
C LYS A 65 -3.89 -0.78 -8.72
N LYS A 66 -4.31 -0.92 -9.99
CA LYS A 66 -4.99 -2.11 -10.52
C LYS A 66 -4.15 -3.37 -10.32
N GLY A 67 -2.84 -3.31 -10.62
CA GLY A 67 -1.92 -4.42 -10.40
C GLY A 67 -1.79 -4.83 -8.93
N MET A 68 -1.74 -3.85 -8.01
CA MET A 68 -1.71 -4.10 -6.57
C MET A 68 -3.02 -4.71 -6.05
N ILE A 69 -4.17 -4.20 -6.53
CA ILE A 69 -5.49 -4.77 -6.18
C ILE A 69 -5.56 -6.22 -6.65
N LYS A 70 -5.15 -6.52 -7.89
CA LYS A 70 -5.14 -7.90 -8.40
C LYS A 70 -4.30 -8.83 -7.53
N LYS A 71 -3.09 -8.42 -7.14
CA LYS A 71 -2.25 -9.22 -6.23
C LYS A 71 -2.91 -9.48 -4.87
N ALA A 72 -3.60 -8.48 -4.31
CA ALA A 72 -4.33 -8.64 -3.06
C ALA A 72 -5.53 -9.60 -3.21
N THR A 73 -6.27 -9.52 -4.32
CA THR A 73 -7.34 -10.46 -4.68
C THR A 73 -6.81 -11.89 -4.81
N ASP A 74 -5.62 -12.06 -5.39
CA ASP A 74 -4.95 -13.35 -5.53
C ASP A 74 -4.38 -13.88 -4.18
N GLY A 75 -4.66 -13.20 -3.06
CA GLY A 75 -4.24 -13.62 -1.73
C GLY A 75 -2.76 -13.34 -1.42
N ASN A 76 -2.12 -12.40 -2.12
CA ASN A 76 -0.75 -11.99 -1.83
C ASN A 76 -0.70 -10.82 -0.85
N LEU A 77 0.32 -10.83 0.02
CA LEU A 77 0.56 -9.74 0.95
C LEU A 77 1.15 -8.51 0.25
N MET A 78 0.60 -7.33 0.56
CA MET A 78 1.02 -6.06 -0.02
C MET A 78 1.98 -5.24 0.88
N SER A 79 2.24 -5.71 2.09
CA SER A 79 3.05 -5.01 3.10
C SER A 79 4.05 -5.96 3.77
N ARG A 80 4.74 -5.49 4.83
CA ARG A 80 5.64 -6.33 5.63
C ARG A 80 4.87 -7.44 6.34
N ALA A 81 5.56 -8.52 6.68
CA ALA A 81 4.99 -9.63 7.44
C ALA A 81 4.38 -9.11 8.75
N PRO A 82 3.11 -9.44 9.07
CA PRO A 82 2.55 -9.16 10.39
C PRO A 82 3.30 -9.94 11.47
N PHE A 83 3.26 -9.41 12.70
CA PHE A 83 3.80 -10.10 13.87
C PHE A 83 3.22 -11.51 14.00
N GLY A 84 4.04 -12.52 14.28
CA GLY A 84 3.64 -13.93 14.31
C GLY A 84 3.72 -14.66 12.96
N TYR A 85 4.10 -13.98 11.88
CA TYR A 85 4.35 -14.59 10.57
C TYR A 85 5.72 -14.22 9.98
N ASN A 86 6.26 -15.11 9.15
CA ASN A 86 7.38 -14.88 8.24
C ASN A 86 6.91 -14.90 6.79
N ILE A 87 7.69 -14.29 5.89
CA ILE A 87 7.46 -14.38 4.44
C ILE A 87 8.44 -15.40 3.87
N GLU A 88 7.89 -16.49 3.33
CA GLU A 88 8.64 -17.47 2.55
C GLU A 88 7.95 -17.66 1.20
N ASN A 89 8.70 -17.58 0.10
CA ASN A 89 8.16 -17.72 -1.26
C ASN A 89 6.93 -16.84 -1.54
N LYS A 90 6.93 -15.59 -1.02
CA LYS A 90 5.83 -14.61 -1.10
C LYS A 90 4.53 -15.01 -0.37
N LYS A 91 4.58 -16.06 0.45
CA LYS A 91 3.47 -16.51 1.29
C LYS A 91 3.75 -16.24 2.76
N LEU A 92 2.69 -15.98 3.52
CA LEU A 92 2.77 -15.87 4.97
C LEU A 92 2.79 -17.28 5.59
N ILE A 93 3.82 -17.54 6.39
CA ILE A 93 3.93 -18.77 7.17
C ILE A 93 4.01 -18.42 8.66
N PRO A 94 3.42 -19.22 9.57
CA PRO A 94 3.55 -18.99 11.01
C PRO A 94 5.01 -18.94 11.44
N ALA A 95 5.39 -17.91 12.19
CA ALA A 95 6.74 -17.76 12.75
C ALA A 95 6.84 -18.43 14.14
N GLY A 96 8.03 -18.42 14.76
CA GLY A 96 8.24 -18.96 16.10
C GLY A 96 7.39 -18.28 17.19
N ASN A 97 7.06 -17.00 17.01
CA ASN A 97 6.17 -16.23 17.88
C ASN A 97 4.70 -16.24 17.42
N SER A 98 4.31 -17.19 16.56
CA SER A 98 2.91 -17.32 16.11
C SER A 98 1.94 -17.55 17.27
N LYS A 99 2.35 -18.39 18.25
CA LYS A 99 1.55 -18.66 19.45
C LYS A 99 1.34 -17.41 20.32
N GLU A 100 2.33 -16.54 20.36
CA GLU A 100 2.25 -15.28 21.12
C GLU A 100 1.11 -14.38 20.62
N VAL A 101 0.74 -14.47 19.34
CA VAL A 101 -0.43 -13.76 18.80
C VAL A 101 -1.71 -14.25 19.48
N GLU A 102 -1.90 -15.56 19.56
CA GLU A 102 -3.08 -16.15 20.20
C GLU A 102 -3.13 -15.80 21.69
N ASP A 103 -1.99 -15.90 22.38
CA ASP A 103 -1.85 -15.52 23.80
C ASP A 103 -2.23 -14.03 24.02
N ILE A 104 -1.79 -13.12 23.14
CA ILE A 104 -2.14 -11.70 23.19
C ILE A 104 -3.67 -11.49 23.09
N PHE A 105 -4.33 -12.21 22.18
CA PHE A 105 -5.78 -12.10 21.98
C PHE A 105 -6.55 -12.65 23.20
N GLU A 106 -6.16 -13.82 23.69
CA GLU A 106 -6.78 -14.45 24.86
C GLU A 106 -6.58 -13.60 26.12
N GLU A 107 -5.37 -13.12 26.37
CA GLU A 107 -5.08 -12.29 27.52
C GLU A 107 -5.80 -10.95 27.44
N PHE A 108 -5.84 -10.32 26.26
CA PHE A 108 -6.63 -9.10 26.08
C PHE A 108 -8.11 -9.36 26.37
N LEU A 109 -8.67 -10.51 26.00
CA LEU A 109 -10.07 -10.83 26.23
C LEU A 109 -10.36 -11.12 27.72
N ASN A 110 -9.57 -12.00 28.32
CA ASN A 110 -9.82 -12.59 29.64
C ASN A 110 -9.33 -11.74 30.81
N SER A 111 -8.36 -10.85 30.60
CA SER A 111 -7.82 -10.02 31.67
C SER A 111 -8.46 -8.62 31.73
N GLY A 112 -8.44 -8.03 32.92
CA GLY A 112 -8.82 -6.63 33.15
C GLY A 112 -7.67 -5.64 32.94
N ILE A 113 -6.55 -6.07 32.34
CA ILE A 113 -5.37 -5.20 32.20
C ILE A 113 -5.57 -4.20 31.07
N SER A 114 -5.00 -3.01 31.25
CA SER A 114 -5.00 -1.97 30.21
C SER A 114 -4.12 -2.38 29.02
N LEU A 115 -4.39 -1.79 27.84
CA LEU A 115 -3.52 -1.94 26.67
C LEU A 115 -2.06 -1.59 26.97
N THR A 116 -1.82 -0.60 27.84
CA THR A 116 -0.46 -0.21 28.25
C THR A 116 0.23 -1.35 28.99
N GLN A 117 -0.46 -1.99 29.94
CA GLN A 117 0.09 -3.13 30.69
C GLN A 117 0.33 -4.33 29.78
N LEU A 118 -0.65 -4.68 28.92
CA LEU A 118 -0.50 -5.78 27.97
C LEU A 118 0.67 -5.52 27.00
N SER A 119 0.81 -4.29 26.51
CA SER A 119 1.90 -3.93 25.60
C SER A 119 3.27 -4.09 26.26
N LYS A 120 3.42 -3.68 27.53
CA LYS A 120 4.65 -3.86 28.30
C LYS A 120 4.97 -5.34 28.53
N LYS A 121 3.96 -6.16 28.81
CA LYS A 121 4.13 -7.60 29.06
C LYS A 121 4.72 -8.32 27.83
N HIS A 122 4.25 -7.97 26.64
CA HIS A 122 4.72 -8.57 25.38
C HIS A 122 5.88 -7.79 24.72
N GLY A 123 6.46 -6.79 25.38
CA GLY A 123 7.53 -5.98 24.80
C GLY A 123 7.11 -5.20 23.54
N LEU A 124 5.81 -4.90 23.39
CA LEU A 124 5.23 -4.18 22.27
C LEU A 124 4.98 -2.72 22.60
N SER A 125 4.96 -1.87 21.58
CA SER A 125 4.36 -0.53 21.74
C SER A 125 2.84 -0.65 21.79
N VAL A 126 2.16 0.27 22.47
CA VAL A 126 0.68 0.32 22.52
C VAL A 126 0.07 0.36 21.11
N ASN A 127 0.67 1.13 20.19
CA ASN A 127 0.22 1.18 18.80
C ASN A 127 0.47 -0.14 18.06
N GLY A 128 1.58 -0.82 18.32
CA GLY A 128 1.86 -2.15 17.77
C GLY A 128 0.85 -3.18 18.24
N LEU A 129 0.54 -3.18 19.54
CA LEU A 129 -0.49 -4.05 20.12
C LEU A 129 -1.86 -3.78 19.51
N LYS A 130 -2.28 -2.51 19.38
CA LYS A 130 -3.54 -2.16 18.70
C LYS A 130 -3.58 -2.71 17.28
N LYS A 131 -2.50 -2.53 16.51
CA LYS A 131 -2.41 -3.08 15.15
C LYS A 131 -2.53 -4.60 15.13
N ILE A 132 -1.96 -5.30 16.12
CA ILE A 132 -2.10 -6.76 16.23
C ILE A 132 -3.55 -7.15 16.47
N LEU A 133 -4.19 -6.55 17.48
CA LEU A 133 -5.57 -6.89 17.87
C LEU A 133 -6.62 -6.61 16.78
N THR A 134 -6.29 -5.79 15.77
CA THR A 134 -7.24 -5.37 14.72
C THR A 134 -6.90 -5.90 13.33
N ASN A 135 -5.84 -6.68 13.19
CA ASN A 135 -5.37 -7.12 11.87
C ASN A 135 -6.10 -8.39 11.40
N PHE A 136 -6.90 -8.23 10.34
CA PHE A 136 -7.64 -9.32 9.68
C PHE A 136 -6.75 -10.44 9.12
N THR A 137 -5.44 -10.21 8.98
CA THR A 137 -4.50 -11.27 8.59
C THR A 137 -4.41 -12.41 9.59
N TYR A 138 -4.77 -12.20 10.86
CA TYR A 138 -4.87 -13.29 11.82
C TYR A 138 -6.07 -14.22 11.58
N LEU A 139 -7.08 -13.76 10.83
CA LEU A 139 -8.23 -14.54 10.36
C LEU A 139 -8.00 -15.24 9.01
N GLY A 140 -6.77 -15.21 8.47
CA GLY A 140 -6.52 -15.74 7.13
C GLY A 140 -6.91 -14.78 6.00
N LYS A 141 -7.15 -13.49 6.29
CA LYS A 141 -7.61 -12.50 5.30
C LYS A 141 -6.57 -11.43 4.98
N ILE A 142 -6.69 -10.76 3.85
CA ILE A 142 -5.79 -9.70 3.43
C ILE A 142 -6.58 -8.42 3.19
N LYS A 143 -6.26 -7.36 3.94
CA LYS A 143 -6.86 -6.04 3.78
C LYS A 143 -5.98 -5.17 2.87
N PHE A 144 -6.54 -4.70 1.76
CA PHE A 144 -5.87 -3.76 0.85
C PHE A 144 -6.88 -2.79 0.25
N ASN A 145 -6.53 -1.50 0.18
CA ASN A 145 -7.39 -0.46 -0.41
C ASN A 145 -8.85 -0.49 0.11
N ASN A 146 -9.03 -0.62 1.43
CA ASN A 146 -10.32 -0.76 2.12
C ASN A 146 -11.18 -1.97 1.72
N GLN A 147 -10.60 -2.92 0.99
CA GLN A 147 -11.22 -4.19 0.66
C GLN A 147 -10.53 -5.31 1.43
N THR A 148 -11.30 -6.33 1.79
CA THR A 148 -10.79 -7.53 2.46
C THR A 148 -10.96 -8.70 1.51
N HIS A 149 -9.88 -9.41 1.26
CA HIS A 149 -9.81 -10.58 0.39
C HIS A 149 -9.44 -11.82 1.22
N GLU A 150 -9.79 -13.00 0.73
CA GLU A 150 -9.35 -14.25 1.34
C GLU A 150 -7.85 -14.46 1.06
N GLY A 151 -7.10 -14.76 2.11
CA GLY A 151 -5.68 -15.06 2.04
C GLY A 151 -5.45 -16.57 1.84
N THR A 152 -4.23 -16.91 1.43
CA THR A 152 -3.81 -18.31 1.24
C THR A 152 -3.07 -18.89 2.43
N HIS A 153 -2.88 -18.09 3.48
CA HIS A 153 -2.09 -18.44 4.66
C HIS A 153 -2.95 -18.98 5.79
N LYS A 154 -2.31 -19.73 6.69
CA LYS A 154 -2.97 -20.31 7.86
C LYS A 154 -3.39 -19.20 8.85
N PRO A 155 -4.66 -19.12 9.28
CA PRO A 155 -5.07 -18.21 10.35
C PRO A 155 -4.38 -18.58 11.68
N LEU A 156 -4.03 -17.56 12.48
CA LEU A 156 -3.47 -17.74 13.83
C LEU A 156 -4.53 -17.61 14.92
N VAL A 157 -5.67 -16.99 14.61
CA VAL A 157 -6.74 -16.71 15.57
C VAL A 157 -8.07 -17.16 14.97
N SER A 158 -8.95 -17.72 15.81
CA SER A 158 -10.30 -18.09 15.39
C SER A 158 -11.18 -16.85 15.16
N SER A 159 -12.17 -16.97 14.28
CA SER A 159 -13.15 -15.89 14.05
C SER A 159 -13.90 -15.50 15.33
N ILE A 160 -14.19 -16.49 16.19
CA ILE A 160 -14.88 -16.28 17.47
C ILE A 160 -14.01 -15.42 18.40
N LEU A 161 -12.75 -15.81 18.63
CA LEU A 161 -11.84 -15.07 19.50
C LEU A 161 -11.61 -13.65 18.98
N PHE A 162 -11.40 -13.50 17.67
CA PHE A 162 -11.21 -12.18 17.06
C PHE A 162 -12.42 -11.27 17.24
N ASN A 163 -13.63 -11.78 17.01
CA ASN A 163 -14.86 -11.00 17.12
C ASN A 163 -15.08 -10.53 18.57
N HIS A 164 -14.90 -11.40 19.56
CA HIS A 164 -14.99 -11.01 20.96
C HIS A 164 -13.98 -9.93 21.35
N VAL A 165 -12.77 -10.00 20.80
CA VAL A 165 -11.76 -8.94 20.97
C VAL A 165 -12.21 -7.63 20.33
N GLN A 166 -12.81 -7.65 19.13
CA GLN A 166 -13.33 -6.44 18.49
C GLN A 166 -14.46 -5.82 19.33
N ASP A 167 -15.39 -6.62 19.85
CA ASP A 167 -16.48 -6.14 20.71
C ASP A 167 -15.93 -5.47 21.98
N LYS A 168 -14.88 -6.04 22.57
CA LYS A 168 -14.22 -5.46 23.75
C LYS A 168 -13.52 -4.13 23.40
N LEU A 169 -12.85 -4.05 22.26
CA LEU A 169 -12.22 -2.81 21.79
C LEU A 169 -13.25 -1.69 21.54
N GLU A 170 -14.39 -2.03 20.94
CA GLU A 170 -15.49 -1.10 20.67
C GLU A 170 -16.08 -0.54 21.96
N LYS A 171 -16.36 -1.41 22.95
CA LYS A 171 -16.86 -1.01 24.28
C LYS A 171 -15.92 -0.06 25.01
N LEU A 172 -14.61 -0.19 24.79
CA LEU A 172 -13.59 0.66 25.38
C LEU A 172 -13.39 1.98 24.61
N GLY A 173 -14.10 2.21 23.49
CA GLY A 173 -14.01 3.43 22.70
C GLY A 173 -12.66 3.62 22.00
N ILE A 174 -11.90 2.54 21.79
CA ILE A 174 -10.58 2.62 21.19
C ILE A 174 -10.72 2.83 19.68
N LYS A 175 -10.55 4.08 19.23
CA LYS A 175 -10.52 4.40 17.79
C LYS A 175 -9.30 3.75 17.12
N ILE A 176 -9.59 2.91 16.14
CA ILE A 176 -8.60 2.25 15.28
C ILE A 176 -8.46 3.14 14.05
N VAL A 177 -7.47 4.02 14.05
CA VAL A 177 -7.12 4.89 12.91
C VAL A 177 -6.12 4.16 12.01
#